data_AF-A0A7Y5RJW3-F1
#
_entry.id   AF-A0A7Y5RJW3-F1
#
_cell.length_a   1.000
_cell.length_b   1.000
_cell.length_c   1.000
_cell.angle_alpha   90.00
_cell.angle_beta   90.00
_cell.angle_gamma   90.00
#
_symmetry.space_group_name_H-M   'P 1'
#
loop_
_entity.id
_entity.type
_entity.pdbx_description
1 polymer ?
#
loop_
_entity_poly.entity_id
_entity_poly.type
_entity_poly.pdbx_seq_one_letter_code
_entity_poly.pdbx_strand_id
1 'polypeptide(L)'
;GGNPMFGHPGVGNGQSLDTPLGKMLRINPRQADTRGTVSANGAFRIPPGNPFPDGTVPEIYSYGLRNPFRFSFDRGTGDLWVADVGQNDIEEVDHVTAPGQNFGWHVKEGTFLFDAGGFQLKGSRSDGFPFANSPGSPANLVDPVAEYDHDDGTAVIGGYVYRGASMPGLSGHYVFGDTSRRLNNGQGRLFAFDADHRSAVTADNTIVELRDAPLDFQLIGFGQDSAGELYALVFGVPGPNGTTGAVLRLSQSGS
;
A
#
# COMPACT_ATOMS: atom_id res chain seq x y z
N GLY A 1 10.37 6.50 -31.60
CA GLY A 1 11.28 5.58 -30.91
C GLY A 1 11.63 6.20 -29.59
N GLY A 2 11.07 5.69 -28.50
CA GLY A 2 11.43 6.15 -27.15
C GLY A 2 12.67 5.39 -26.71
N ASN A 3 13.67 6.11 -26.19
CA ASN A 3 14.71 5.47 -25.39
C ASN A 3 14.02 4.68 -24.26
N PRO A 4 14.53 3.50 -23.87
CA PRO A 4 14.08 2.84 -22.66
C PRO A 4 14.19 3.85 -21.49
N MET A 5 13.11 4.02 -20.72
CA MET A 5 13.17 4.80 -19.49
C MET A 5 14.07 4.06 -18.52
N PHE A 6 15.36 4.41 -18.51
CA PHE A 6 16.27 4.01 -17.46
C PHE A 6 16.04 4.93 -16.25
N GLY A 7 15.54 4.34 -15.16
CA GLY A 7 15.63 4.89 -13.80
C GLY A 7 14.74 6.11 -13.51
N HIS A 8 14.49 6.30 -12.22
CA HIS A 8 13.78 7.42 -11.62
C HIS A 8 14.54 8.74 -11.84
N PRO A 9 14.25 9.55 -12.88
CA PRO A 9 15.07 10.71 -13.20
C PRO A 9 14.71 11.87 -12.25
N GLY A 10 15.73 12.63 -11.82
CA GLY A 10 15.55 13.72 -10.87
C GLY A 10 15.21 13.21 -9.47
N VAL A 11 14.17 13.76 -8.84
CA VAL A 11 13.70 13.37 -7.50
C VAL A 11 12.70 12.20 -7.52
N GLY A 12 12.35 11.68 -8.69
CA GLY A 12 11.32 10.65 -8.85
C GLY A 12 9.89 11.18 -8.71
N ASN A 13 8.92 10.45 -9.30
CA ASN A 13 7.52 10.85 -9.30
C ASN A 13 6.93 10.89 -7.89
N GLY A 14 7.32 9.96 -7.01
CA GLY A 14 6.87 9.91 -5.61
C GLY A 14 7.13 11.21 -4.85
N GLN A 15 8.30 11.82 -5.04
CA GLN A 15 8.69 13.08 -4.38
C GLN A 15 8.21 14.34 -5.11
N SER A 16 8.09 14.31 -6.45
CA SER A 16 7.63 15.47 -7.20
C SER A 16 6.17 15.82 -6.87
N LEU A 17 5.92 17.07 -6.47
CA LEU A 17 4.58 17.58 -6.16
C LEU A 17 3.86 18.17 -7.38
N ASP A 18 4.54 18.21 -8.53
CA ASP A 18 4.00 18.73 -9.80
C ASP A 18 3.26 17.65 -10.61
N THR A 19 3.14 16.44 -10.05
CA THR A 19 2.50 15.28 -10.67
C THR A 19 1.61 14.54 -9.67
N PRO A 20 0.46 13.98 -10.10
CA PRO A 20 -0.39 13.17 -9.23
C PRO A 20 0.15 11.76 -8.99
N LEU A 21 1.27 11.37 -9.60
CA LEU A 21 1.82 10.02 -9.53
C LEU A 21 2.52 9.77 -8.18
N GLY A 22 2.29 8.59 -7.57
CA GLY A 22 2.87 8.23 -6.27
C GLY A 22 2.31 9.03 -5.10
N LYS A 23 1.00 9.31 -5.12
CA LYS A 23 0.29 10.17 -4.16
C LYS A 23 -1.02 9.53 -3.71
N MET A 24 -1.46 9.90 -2.50
CA MET A 24 -2.89 9.86 -2.17
C MET A 24 -3.51 11.22 -2.48
N LEU A 25 -4.62 11.23 -3.22
CA LEU A 25 -5.34 12.45 -3.58
C LEU A 25 -6.61 12.60 -2.74
N ARG A 26 -6.92 13.82 -2.32
CA ARG A 26 -8.13 14.16 -1.57
C ARG A 26 -8.91 15.26 -2.29
N ILE A 27 -10.13 14.93 -2.69
CA ILE A 27 -11.07 15.80 -3.39
C ILE A 27 -12.41 15.88 -2.66
N ASN A 28 -13.17 16.95 -2.90
CA ASN A 28 -14.59 17.03 -2.58
C ASN A 28 -15.40 16.86 -3.87
N PRO A 29 -15.96 15.67 -4.13
CA PRO A 29 -16.72 15.40 -5.35
C PRO A 29 -18.19 15.85 -5.26
N ARG A 30 -18.67 16.30 -4.10
CA ARG A 30 -20.09 16.63 -3.89
C ARG A 30 -20.37 18.05 -4.38
N GLN A 31 -21.08 18.16 -5.50
CA GLN A 31 -21.49 19.45 -6.10
C GLN A 31 -22.25 20.37 -5.12
N ALA A 32 -23.11 19.80 -4.27
CA ALA A 32 -23.87 20.54 -3.26
C ALA A 32 -23.01 21.03 -2.07
N ASP A 33 -21.83 20.42 -1.84
CA ASP A 33 -20.91 20.83 -0.78
C ASP A 33 -19.95 21.89 -1.34
N THR A 34 -20.22 23.16 -1.03
CA THR A 34 -19.48 24.30 -1.58
C THR A 34 -18.15 24.57 -0.88
N ARG A 35 -17.72 23.73 0.07
CA ARG A 35 -16.46 23.91 0.78
C ARG A 35 -15.27 23.63 -0.15
N GLY A 36 -14.29 24.53 -0.10
CA GLY A 36 -13.06 24.42 -0.87
C GLY A 36 -13.08 25.14 -2.22
N THR A 37 -11.93 25.12 -2.89
CA THR A 37 -11.70 25.82 -4.16
C THR A 37 -12.17 24.96 -5.32
N VAL A 38 -12.80 25.54 -6.34
CA VAL A 38 -13.22 24.80 -7.55
C VAL A 38 -11.97 24.29 -8.28
N SER A 39 -11.96 23.01 -8.67
CA SER A 39 -10.86 22.42 -9.44
C SER A 39 -10.71 23.07 -10.82
N ALA A 40 -9.53 22.93 -11.44
CA ALA A 40 -9.26 23.54 -12.75
C ALA A 40 -10.25 23.10 -13.85
N ASN A 41 -10.79 21.87 -13.76
CA ASN A 41 -11.79 21.36 -14.70
C ASN A 41 -13.25 21.59 -14.25
N GLY A 42 -13.48 22.22 -13.10
CA GLY A 42 -14.81 22.49 -12.56
C GLY A 42 -15.61 21.28 -12.07
N ALA A 43 -15.05 20.07 -12.10
CA ALA A 43 -15.77 18.84 -11.80
C ALA A 43 -15.90 18.54 -10.29
N PHE A 44 -14.96 19.03 -9.49
CA PHE A 44 -14.89 18.83 -8.04
C PHE A 44 -14.32 20.07 -7.34
N ARG A 45 -14.16 20.00 -6.01
CA ARG A 45 -13.48 21.02 -5.23
C ARG A 45 -12.26 20.45 -4.53
N ILE A 46 -11.24 21.28 -4.33
CA ILE A 46 -10.10 21.02 -3.46
C ILE A 46 -10.52 21.31 -2.02
N PRO A 47 -10.61 20.30 -1.14
CA PRO A 47 -11.04 20.51 0.24
C PRO A 47 -10.10 21.46 0.99
N PRO A 48 -10.63 22.30 1.90
CA PRO A 48 -9.79 23.02 2.85
C PRO A 48 -8.93 22.03 3.66
N GLY A 49 -7.68 22.39 3.91
CA GLY A 49 -6.73 21.56 4.67
C GLY A 49 -5.94 20.55 3.84
N ASN A 50 -6.02 20.58 2.50
CA ASN A 50 -4.94 20.00 1.70
C ASN A 50 -3.65 20.81 1.95
N PRO A 51 -2.48 20.14 2.11
CA PRO A 51 -1.33 20.72 2.80
C PRO A 51 -0.36 21.47 1.89
N PHE A 52 -0.45 21.33 0.57
CA PHE A 52 0.56 21.83 -0.35
C PHE A 52 0.21 23.21 -0.91
N PRO A 53 1.22 24.07 -1.13
CA PRO A 53 1.01 25.44 -1.58
C PRO A 53 0.58 25.53 -3.05
N ASP A 54 0.14 26.72 -3.45
CA ASP A 54 -0.11 27.01 -4.87
C ASP A 54 1.12 26.72 -5.73
N GLY A 55 0.89 26.20 -6.94
CA GLY A 55 1.95 25.79 -7.87
C GLY A 55 2.25 24.30 -7.85
N THR A 56 1.80 23.56 -6.85
CA THR A 56 1.80 22.08 -6.85
C THR A 56 0.47 21.52 -7.36
N VAL A 57 0.34 20.20 -7.47
CA VAL A 57 -0.96 19.54 -7.64
C VAL A 57 -1.78 19.70 -6.36
N PRO A 58 -2.88 20.47 -6.36
CA PRO A 58 -3.60 20.86 -5.14
C PRO A 58 -4.40 19.70 -4.52
N GLU A 59 -4.66 18.64 -5.27
CA GLU A 59 -5.36 17.44 -4.79
C GLU A 59 -4.50 16.57 -3.87
N ILE A 60 -3.18 16.74 -3.86
CA ILE A 60 -2.29 15.86 -3.09
C ILE A 60 -2.61 15.99 -1.60
N TYR A 61 -2.84 14.85 -0.95
CA TYR A 61 -3.02 14.72 0.49
C TYR A 61 -1.76 14.17 1.17
N SER A 62 -1.16 13.14 0.60
CA SER A 62 0.14 12.59 1.00
C SER A 62 0.93 12.15 -0.24
N TYR A 63 2.24 11.96 -0.08
CA TYR A 63 3.16 11.70 -1.18
C TYR A 63 4.30 10.75 -0.79
N GLY A 64 5.21 10.49 -1.72
CA GLY A 64 6.32 9.57 -1.49
C GLY A 64 5.90 8.11 -1.53
N LEU A 65 4.87 7.76 -2.30
CA LEU A 65 4.45 6.38 -2.55
C LEU A 65 4.99 5.90 -3.90
N ARG A 66 5.21 4.60 -4.06
CA ARG A 66 5.76 3.98 -5.27
C ARG A 66 4.66 3.52 -6.22
N ASN A 67 3.84 2.59 -5.76
CA ASN A 67 2.70 2.01 -6.44
C ASN A 67 1.59 1.65 -5.43
N PRO A 68 0.87 2.65 -4.88
CA PRO A 68 -0.21 2.43 -3.93
C PRO A 68 -1.34 1.67 -4.62
N PHE A 69 -1.43 0.37 -4.37
CA PHE A 69 -2.27 -0.56 -5.13
C PHE A 69 -3.72 -0.57 -4.64
N ARG A 70 -3.92 -0.74 -3.33
CA ARG A 70 -5.21 -0.58 -2.68
C ARG A 70 -5.04 0.12 -1.34
N PHE A 71 -6.13 0.73 -0.90
CA PHE A 71 -6.22 1.35 0.41
C PHE A 71 -7.61 1.11 1.00
N SER A 72 -7.72 1.25 2.32
CA SER A 72 -9.00 1.17 3.02
C SER A 72 -9.04 2.16 4.17
N PHE A 73 -10.26 2.53 4.53
CA PHE A 73 -10.50 3.25 5.78
C PHE A 73 -10.95 2.26 6.83
N ASP A 74 -10.34 2.32 8.01
CA ASP A 74 -10.90 1.62 9.16
C ASP A 74 -12.26 2.24 9.53
N ARG A 75 -13.30 1.42 9.62
CA ARG A 75 -14.64 1.86 10.02
C ARG A 75 -14.74 2.22 11.50
N GLY A 76 -13.82 1.73 12.33
CA GLY A 76 -13.74 2.04 13.75
C GLY A 76 -13.18 3.44 13.99
N THR A 77 -12.01 3.73 13.44
CA THR A 77 -11.27 4.98 13.71
C THR A 77 -11.36 6.03 12.61
N GLY A 78 -11.62 5.62 11.37
CA GLY A 78 -11.50 6.47 10.18
C GLY A 78 -10.08 6.57 9.63
N ASP A 79 -9.12 5.82 10.18
CA ASP A 79 -7.72 5.80 9.73
C ASP A 79 -7.59 5.25 8.30
N LEU A 80 -6.67 5.83 7.52
CA LEU A 80 -6.40 5.43 6.14
C LEU A 80 -5.15 4.52 6.09
N TRP A 81 -5.34 3.32 5.54
CA TRP A 81 -4.30 2.31 5.35
C TRP A 81 -4.04 2.12 3.86
N VAL A 82 -2.79 2.11 3.45
CA VAL A 82 -2.39 2.01 2.04
C VAL A 82 -1.41 0.86 1.88
N ALA A 83 -1.67 -0.03 0.94
CA ALA A 83 -0.70 -1.02 0.52
C ALA A 83 0.10 -0.46 -0.67
N ASP A 84 1.40 -0.33 -0.48
CA ASP A 84 2.33 0.21 -1.47
C ASP A 84 3.27 -0.89 -1.96
N VAL A 85 3.19 -1.19 -3.27
CA VAL A 85 3.93 -2.29 -3.87
C VAL A 85 5.34 -1.83 -4.17
N GLY A 86 6.33 -2.52 -3.61
CA GLY A 86 7.76 -2.29 -3.80
C GLY A 86 8.24 -2.39 -5.24
N GLN A 87 9.44 -1.89 -5.50
CA GLN A 87 10.09 -2.09 -6.79
C GLN A 87 10.82 -3.43 -6.88
N ASN A 88 11.70 -3.71 -5.93
CA ASN A 88 12.68 -4.77 -6.08
C ASN A 88 12.65 -5.79 -4.95
N ASP A 89 12.53 -5.37 -3.70
CA ASP A 89 12.66 -6.32 -2.58
C ASP A 89 11.61 -6.18 -1.49
N ILE A 90 11.01 -5.00 -1.25
CA ILE A 90 10.20 -4.78 -0.03
C ILE A 90 8.77 -4.35 -0.38
N GLU A 91 7.80 -5.10 0.13
CA GLU A 91 6.38 -4.76 0.11
C GLU A 91 5.98 -4.09 1.43
N GLU A 92 5.09 -3.09 1.39
CA GLU A 92 4.77 -2.32 2.59
C GLU A 92 3.29 -1.94 2.76
N VAL A 93 2.89 -1.72 4.01
CA VAL A 93 1.61 -1.11 4.39
C VAL A 93 1.87 0.17 5.18
N ASP A 94 1.34 1.26 4.67
CA ASP A 94 1.42 2.60 5.24
C ASP A 94 0.15 2.99 5.99
N HIS A 95 0.34 3.86 6.97
CA HIS A 95 -0.73 4.42 7.77
C HIS A 95 -0.73 5.95 7.66
N VAL A 96 -1.70 6.49 6.94
CA VAL A 96 -1.83 7.92 6.66
C VAL A 96 -2.65 8.57 7.78
N THR A 97 -1.98 9.28 8.67
CA THR A 97 -2.56 9.97 9.84
C THR A 97 -2.81 11.45 9.63
N ALA A 98 -2.08 12.08 8.72
CA ALA A 98 -2.08 13.52 8.58
C ALA A 98 -1.83 13.95 7.12
N PRO A 99 -2.36 15.12 6.72
CA PRO A 99 -2.00 15.71 5.44
C PRO A 99 -0.51 16.05 5.41
N GLY A 100 0.14 15.77 4.28
CA GLY A 100 1.51 16.20 3.98
C GLY A 100 2.57 15.15 4.32
N GLN A 101 2.18 13.97 4.80
CA GLN A 101 3.11 12.87 5.06
C GLN A 101 3.83 12.42 3.78
N ASN A 102 5.13 12.18 3.93
CA ASN A 102 6.03 11.67 2.89
C ASN A 102 6.43 10.23 3.22
N PHE A 103 5.98 9.26 2.44
CA PHE A 103 6.29 7.83 2.62
C PHE A 103 7.64 7.42 2.01
N GLY A 104 8.40 8.39 1.51
CA GLY A 104 9.84 8.23 1.28
C GLY A 104 10.23 7.71 -0.09
N TRP A 105 9.35 7.11 -0.89
CA TRP A 105 9.69 6.70 -2.25
C TRP A 105 10.09 7.93 -3.12
N HIS A 106 11.23 7.93 -3.81
CA HIS A 106 12.16 6.83 -4.10
C HIS A 106 13.47 6.85 -3.27
N VAL A 107 13.50 7.58 -2.16
CA VAL A 107 14.63 7.61 -1.22
C VAL A 107 14.66 6.34 -0.37
N LYS A 108 13.47 5.78 -0.08
CA LYS A 108 13.29 4.53 0.66
C LYS A 108 12.39 3.56 -0.09
N GLU A 109 12.57 2.27 0.20
CA GLU A 109 11.67 1.17 -0.12
C GLU A 109 11.50 0.37 1.19
N GLY A 110 10.33 0.43 1.82
CA GLY A 110 10.21 0.04 3.22
C GLY A 110 11.03 0.96 4.14
N THR A 111 11.58 0.36 5.19
CA THR A 111 12.51 1.00 6.12
C THR A 111 13.92 1.17 5.55
N PHE A 112 14.20 0.66 4.34
CA PHE A 112 15.54 0.65 3.75
C PHE A 112 15.79 1.86 2.86
N LEU A 113 17.02 2.38 2.88
CA LEU A 113 17.49 3.34 1.88
C LEU A 113 17.57 2.66 0.51
N PHE A 114 17.15 3.38 -0.53
CA PHE A 114 17.06 2.89 -1.90
C PHE A 114 18.05 3.62 -2.83
N ASP A 115 18.85 2.89 -3.58
CA ASP A 115 19.80 3.43 -4.56
C ASP A 115 19.14 3.53 -5.95
N ALA A 116 18.52 4.66 -6.26
CA ALA A 116 17.85 4.88 -7.54
C ALA A 116 18.87 4.99 -8.71
N GLY A 117 18.86 4.01 -9.62
CA GLY A 117 19.77 3.98 -10.77
C GLY A 117 21.17 3.42 -10.48
N GLY A 118 21.30 2.72 -9.35
CA GLY A 118 22.52 2.04 -8.92
C GLY A 118 22.90 0.79 -9.72
N PHE A 119 23.93 0.10 -9.25
CA PHE A 119 24.33 -1.21 -9.76
C PHE A 119 23.91 -2.29 -8.75
N GLN A 120 23.26 -3.38 -9.16
CA GLN A 120 23.04 -4.53 -8.27
C GLN A 120 24.38 -5.03 -7.70
N LEU A 121 24.33 -5.84 -6.64
CA LEU A 121 25.46 -6.48 -5.92
C LEU A 121 26.51 -7.23 -6.78
N LYS A 122 26.36 -7.25 -8.12
CA LYS A 122 27.30 -7.83 -9.10
C LYS A 122 27.84 -6.81 -10.12
N GLY A 123 27.63 -5.52 -9.92
CA GLY A 123 28.13 -4.47 -10.83
C GLY A 123 27.34 -4.30 -12.13
N SER A 124 26.13 -4.86 -12.21
CA SER A 124 25.21 -4.67 -13.34
C SER A 124 24.27 -3.51 -13.05
N ARG A 125 24.09 -2.58 -14.00
CA ARG A 125 23.10 -1.50 -13.87
C ARG A 125 21.73 -2.09 -13.55
N SER A 126 21.05 -1.53 -12.56
CA SER A 126 19.68 -1.88 -12.21
C SER A 126 18.77 -0.67 -12.24
N ASP A 127 17.48 -0.90 -12.10
CA ASP A 127 16.47 0.12 -11.86
C ASP A 127 16.46 0.63 -10.40
N GLY A 128 17.33 0.08 -9.56
CA GLY A 128 17.63 0.44 -8.17
C GLY A 128 17.74 -0.79 -7.28
N PHE A 129 17.99 -0.62 -5.98
CA PHE A 129 17.89 -1.69 -4.96
C PHE A 129 17.96 -1.09 -3.54
N PRO A 130 17.31 -1.73 -2.55
CA PRO A 130 17.54 -1.44 -1.13
C PRO A 130 18.96 -1.82 -0.70
N PHE A 131 19.63 -0.97 0.07
CA PHE A 131 21.03 -1.24 0.46
C PHE A 131 21.34 -1.11 1.96
N ALA A 132 20.51 -0.41 2.73
CA ALA A 132 20.73 -0.23 4.17
C ALA A 132 19.42 0.00 4.92
N ASN A 133 19.15 -0.83 5.94
CA ASN A 133 18.00 -0.59 6.84
C ASN A 133 18.22 0.69 7.65
N SER A 134 17.26 1.62 7.64
CA SER A 134 17.37 2.94 8.27
C SER A 134 16.02 3.45 8.81
N PRO A 135 15.41 2.77 9.80
CA PRO A 135 14.13 3.23 10.35
C PRO A 135 14.30 4.59 11.03
N GLY A 136 13.33 5.47 10.83
CA GLY A 136 13.29 6.85 11.33
C GLY A 136 14.23 7.82 10.61
N SER A 137 14.88 7.37 9.53
CA SER A 137 15.87 8.15 8.79
C SER A 137 15.74 7.96 7.27
N PRO A 138 15.89 9.02 6.45
CA PRO A 138 16.04 10.42 6.83
C PRO A 138 14.85 10.99 7.61
N ALA A 139 15.10 12.05 8.39
CA ALA A 139 14.04 12.73 9.13
C ALA A 139 12.96 13.29 8.18
N ASN A 140 11.71 13.31 8.65
CA ASN A 140 10.50 13.74 7.92
C ASN A 140 9.98 12.76 6.86
N LEU A 141 10.60 11.59 6.72
CA LEU A 141 9.97 10.45 6.06
C LEU A 141 9.17 9.65 7.09
N VAL A 142 8.09 9.04 6.64
CA VAL A 142 7.23 8.17 7.45
C VAL A 142 7.53 6.74 7.04
N ASP A 143 8.01 5.94 7.99
CA ASP A 143 8.19 4.51 7.78
C ASP A 143 6.83 3.79 7.72
N PRO A 144 6.76 2.65 7.03
CA PRO A 144 5.57 1.81 7.05
C PRO A 144 5.30 1.26 8.46
N VAL A 145 4.11 0.71 8.63
CA VAL A 145 3.71 0.00 9.87
C VAL A 145 3.86 -1.51 9.76
N ALA A 146 4.02 -2.02 8.55
CA ALA A 146 4.27 -3.41 8.24
C ALA A 146 5.03 -3.47 6.91
N GLU A 147 6.05 -4.29 6.84
CA GLU A 147 6.79 -4.56 5.61
C GLU A 147 7.20 -6.03 5.53
N TYR A 148 7.47 -6.56 4.35
CA TYR A 148 8.03 -7.90 4.19
C TYR A 148 8.74 -7.99 2.84
N ASP A 149 9.65 -8.95 2.68
CA ASP A 149 10.46 -9.03 1.48
C ASP A 149 9.85 -9.94 0.40
N HIS A 150 10.51 -9.99 -0.76
CA HIS A 150 10.11 -10.83 -1.89
C HIS A 150 10.40 -12.33 -1.73
N ASP A 151 11.01 -12.75 -0.61
CA ASP A 151 10.99 -14.16 -0.22
C ASP A 151 9.64 -14.56 0.39
N ASP A 152 8.95 -13.59 0.99
CA ASP A 152 7.62 -13.75 1.54
C ASP A 152 6.48 -13.40 0.54
N GLY A 153 6.66 -12.44 -0.36
CA GLY A 153 5.63 -12.15 -1.35
C GLY A 153 6.15 -11.54 -2.64
N THR A 154 5.28 -10.87 -3.37
CA THR A 154 5.59 -10.35 -4.71
C THR A 154 4.90 -9.03 -5.02
N ALA A 155 3.70 -8.82 -4.48
CA ALA A 155 2.97 -7.58 -4.59
C ALA A 155 1.87 -7.57 -3.51
N VAL A 156 2.01 -6.67 -2.55
CA VAL A 156 1.00 -6.46 -1.52
C VAL A 156 -0.32 -6.02 -2.15
N ILE A 157 -1.40 -6.67 -1.75
CA ILE A 157 -2.75 -6.41 -2.27
C ILE A 157 -3.50 -5.41 -1.40
N GLY A 158 -3.10 -5.24 -0.14
CA GLY A 158 -3.81 -4.47 0.87
C GLY A 158 -4.92 -5.26 1.56
N GLY A 159 -5.74 -4.59 2.35
CA GLY A 159 -6.62 -5.25 3.31
C GLY A 159 -7.56 -4.31 4.03
N TYR A 160 -8.08 -4.76 5.18
CA TYR A 160 -8.96 -3.99 6.05
C TYR A 160 -8.65 -4.29 7.51
N VAL A 161 -8.86 -3.30 8.38
CA VAL A 161 -8.95 -3.57 9.81
C VAL A 161 -10.24 -4.37 10.08
N TYR A 162 -10.09 -5.53 10.72
CA TYR A 162 -11.21 -6.40 11.02
C TYR A 162 -12.04 -5.86 12.18
N ARG A 163 -13.31 -5.56 11.89
CA ARG A 163 -14.30 -5.04 12.84
C ARG A 163 -15.56 -5.93 12.92
N GLY A 164 -15.48 -7.15 12.37
CA GLY A 164 -16.55 -8.14 12.43
C GLY A 164 -16.57 -8.93 13.74
N ALA A 165 -17.49 -9.89 13.84
CA ALA A 165 -17.70 -10.70 15.04
C ALA A 165 -17.39 -12.19 14.85
N SER A 166 -17.32 -12.68 13.60
CA SER A 166 -17.11 -14.11 13.33
C SER A 166 -15.69 -14.63 13.59
N MET A 167 -14.70 -13.73 13.68
CA MET A 167 -13.29 -14.04 13.95
C MET A 167 -12.77 -13.17 15.10
N PRO A 168 -13.25 -13.36 16.35
CA PRO A 168 -12.97 -12.46 17.47
C PRO A 168 -11.46 -12.27 17.74
N GLY A 169 -10.63 -13.28 17.47
CA GLY A 169 -9.18 -13.20 17.62
C GLY A 169 -8.49 -12.21 16.66
N LEU A 170 -9.16 -11.77 15.60
CA LEU A 170 -8.64 -10.78 14.65
C LEU A 170 -9.20 -9.38 14.89
N SER A 171 -10.02 -9.16 15.92
CA SER A 171 -10.58 -7.83 16.18
C SER A 171 -9.45 -6.81 16.31
N GLY A 172 -9.55 -5.69 15.58
CA GLY A 172 -8.52 -4.65 15.60
C GLY A 172 -7.26 -4.96 14.80
N HIS A 173 -7.16 -6.13 14.17
CA HIS A 173 -6.03 -6.45 13.30
C HIS A 173 -6.30 -5.98 11.88
N TYR A 174 -5.28 -5.42 11.21
CA TYR A 174 -5.32 -5.22 9.77
C TYR A 174 -5.06 -6.56 9.09
N VAL A 175 -6.09 -7.11 8.45
CA VAL A 175 -6.02 -8.36 7.69
C VAL A 175 -5.79 -8.03 6.23
N PHE A 176 -4.68 -8.49 5.68
CA PHE A 176 -4.21 -8.16 4.34
C PHE A 176 -3.55 -9.38 3.68
N GLY A 177 -2.96 -9.19 2.52
CA GLY A 177 -2.26 -10.28 1.85
C GLY A 177 -1.45 -9.85 0.64
N ASP A 178 -0.77 -10.84 0.08
CA ASP A 178 0.03 -10.73 -1.14
C ASP A 178 -0.59 -11.53 -2.28
N THR A 179 -0.43 -11.06 -3.52
CA THR A 179 -0.99 -11.74 -4.69
C THR A 179 -0.44 -13.14 -4.89
N SER A 180 0.84 -13.36 -4.55
CA SER A 180 1.49 -14.64 -4.70
C SER A 180 2.76 -14.76 -3.87
N ARG A 181 3.05 -15.97 -3.37
CA ARG A 181 4.33 -16.25 -2.69
C ARG A 181 5.54 -16.10 -3.62
N ARG A 182 5.40 -16.45 -4.89
CA ARG A 182 6.46 -16.34 -5.90
C ARG A 182 5.85 -15.86 -7.20
N LEU A 183 6.66 -15.15 -7.99
CA LEU A 183 6.20 -14.59 -9.27
C LEU A 183 5.51 -15.66 -10.12
N ASN A 184 4.27 -15.36 -10.53
CA ASN A 184 3.46 -16.16 -11.45
C ASN A 184 3.00 -17.55 -10.94
N ASN A 185 3.12 -17.88 -9.65
CA ASN A 185 2.58 -19.15 -9.14
C ASN A 185 1.10 -19.07 -8.70
N GLY A 186 0.56 -17.85 -8.54
CA GLY A 186 -0.83 -17.61 -8.13
C GLY A 186 -1.18 -18.19 -6.76
N GLN A 187 -0.22 -18.33 -5.85
CA GLN A 187 -0.44 -18.82 -4.50
C GLN A 187 -0.47 -17.65 -3.52
N GLY A 188 -1.62 -17.00 -3.38
CA GLY A 188 -1.79 -15.83 -2.51
C GLY A 188 -1.52 -16.16 -1.04
N ARG A 189 -1.12 -15.15 -0.26
CA ARG A 189 -0.89 -15.28 1.18
C ARG A 189 -1.79 -14.34 1.97
N LEU A 190 -2.11 -14.73 3.20
CA LEU A 190 -2.93 -13.93 4.11
C LEU A 190 -2.15 -13.63 5.38
N PHE A 191 -2.11 -12.37 5.74
CA PHE A 191 -1.34 -11.84 6.86
C PHE A 191 -2.23 -11.00 7.76
N ALA A 192 -1.75 -10.78 8.98
CA ALA A 192 -2.31 -9.77 9.88
C ALA A 192 -1.22 -9.08 10.71
N PHE A 193 -1.51 -7.87 11.18
CA PHE A 193 -0.80 -7.23 12.28
C PHE A 193 -1.81 -6.47 13.17
N ASP A 194 -1.47 -6.21 14.42
CA ASP A 194 -2.32 -5.46 15.35
C ASP A 194 -2.36 -3.98 14.95
N ALA A 195 -3.49 -3.53 14.40
CA ALA A 195 -3.67 -2.16 13.94
C ALA A 195 -4.19 -1.23 15.04
N ASP A 196 -4.76 -1.75 16.12
CA ASP A 196 -5.15 -0.91 17.25
C ASP A 196 -3.93 -0.50 18.08
N HIS A 197 -2.90 -1.36 18.11
CA HIS A 197 -1.64 -1.11 18.82
C HIS A 197 -0.42 -0.97 17.89
N ARG A 198 -0.61 -0.58 16.62
CA ARG A 198 0.52 -0.43 15.68
C ARG A 198 1.57 0.57 16.14
N SER A 199 2.80 0.32 15.72
CA SER A 199 3.91 1.27 15.71
C SER A 199 4.52 1.30 14.30
N ALA A 200 5.48 2.21 14.07
CA ALA A 200 6.38 2.06 12.92
C ALA A 200 7.07 0.68 12.99
N VAL A 201 7.45 0.15 11.81
CA VAL A 201 8.20 -1.11 11.73
C VAL A 201 9.44 -1.03 12.61
N THR A 202 9.61 -2.07 13.43
CA THR A 202 10.81 -2.30 14.24
C THR A 202 11.50 -3.58 13.75
N ALA A 203 12.66 -3.92 14.33
CA ALA A 203 13.35 -5.18 14.04
C ALA A 203 12.49 -6.43 14.29
N ASP A 204 11.45 -6.32 15.14
CA ASP A 204 10.56 -7.44 15.50
C ASP A 204 9.28 -7.51 14.67
N ASN A 205 9.12 -6.62 13.67
CA ASN A 205 8.03 -6.54 12.68
C ASN A 205 6.92 -7.60 12.85
N THR A 206 5.79 -7.23 13.46
CA THR A 206 4.83 -8.17 14.06
C THR A 206 3.80 -8.74 13.09
N ILE A 207 4.18 -8.97 11.83
CA ILE A 207 3.29 -9.59 10.85
C ILE A 207 3.15 -11.09 11.19
N VAL A 208 1.90 -11.57 11.24
CA VAL A 208 1.57 -12.97 11.41
C VAL A 208 0.91 -13.53 10.16
N GLU A 209 1.34 -14.71 9.71
CA GLU A 209 0.65 -15.43 8.65
C GLU A 209 -0.59 -16.14 9.21
N LEU A 210 -1.73 -15.95 8.55
CA LEU A 210 -3.03 -16.45 9.02
C LEU A 210 -3.29 -17.91 8.64
N ARG A 211 -2.40 -18.54 7.86
CA ARG A 211 -2.52 -19.91 7.38
C ARG A 211 -1.17 -20.60 7.36
N ASP A 212 -1.15 -21.91 7.64
CA ASP A 212 0.05 -22.74 7.55
C ASP A 212 0.53 -22.98 6.11
N ALA A 213 -0.36 -22.75 5.13
CA ALA A 213 -0.08 -22.88 3.72
C ALA A 213 -0.72 -21.73 2.91
N PRO A 214 -0.09 -21.33 1.79
CA PRO A 214 -0.67 -20.37 0.86
C PRO A 214 -2.07 -20.79 0.38
N LEU A 215 -2.79 -19.83 -0.17
CA LEU A 215 -4.04 -20.08 -0.87
C LEU A 215 -3.78 -20.89 -2.14
N ASP A 216 -4.72 -21.75 -2.50
CA ASP A 216 -4.78 -22.39 -3.83
C ASP A 216 -5.26 -21.42 -4.94
N PHE A 217 -5.25 -20.11 -4.64
CA PHE A 217 -5.78 -19.06 -5.49
C PHE A 217 -4.87 -17.84 -5.47
N GLN A 218 -4.85 -17.10 -6.58
CA GLN A 218 -4.21 -15.80 -6.64
C GLN A 218 -5.09 -14.81 -5.91
N LEU A 219 -4.54 -14.12 -4.91
CA LEU A 219 -5.23 -13.05 -4.24
C LEU A 219 -5.17 -11.77 -5.08
N ILE A 220 -6.31 -11.12 -5.29
CA ILE A 220 -6.38 -9.90 -6.11
C ILE A 220 -7.06 -8.73 -5.40
N GLY A 221 -7.67 -8.97 -4.24
CA GLY A 221 -8.30 -7.92 -3.45
C GLY A 221 -9.02 -8.45 -2.22
N PHE A 222 -9.58 -7.51 -1.49
CA PHE A 222 -10.47 -7.78 -0.36
C PHE A 222 -11.76 -6.97 -0.49
N GLY A 223 -12.80 -7.44 0.18
CA GLY A 223 -14.04 -6.72 0.45
C GLY A 223 -14.42 -6.81 1.93
N GLN A 224 -15.15 -5.81 2.41
CA GLN A 224 -15.71 -5.76 3.77
C GLN A 224 -17.20 -5.46 3.68
N ASP A 225 -18.05 -6.32 4.27
CA ASP A 225 -19.50 -6.10 4.30
C ASP A 225 -19.93 -5.07 5.36
N SER A 226 -21.24 -4.81 5.50
CA SER A 226 -21.77 -3.88 6.49
C SER A 226 -21.59 -4.33 7.96
N ALA A 227 -21.43 -5.64 8.19
CA ALA A 227 -21.19 -6.22 9.50
C ALA A 227 -19.71 -6.23 9.90
N GLY A 228 -18.81 -5.82 9.00
CA GLY A 228 -17.36 -5.81 9.23
C GLY A 228 -16.67 -7.13 8.90
N GLU A 229 -17.40 -8.08 8.30
CA GLU A 229 -16.85 -9.36 7.86
C GLU A 229 -16.06 -9.21 6.57
N LEU A 230 -14.99 -10.01 6.43
CA LEU A 230 -14.05 -9.88 5.32
C LEU A 230 -14.21 -10.97 4.29
N TYR A 231 -13.89 -10.60 3.05
CA TYR A 231 -13.94 -11.45 1.88
C TYR A 231 -12.66 -11.27 1.08
N ALA A 232 -12.06 -12.37 0.64
CA ALA A 232 -10.98 -12.37 -0.34
C ALA A 232 -11.57 -12.43 -1.75
N LEU A 233 -11.06 -11.58 -2.64
CA LEU A 233 -11.30 -11.65 -4.07
C LEU A 233 -10.13 -12.40 -4.70
N VAL A 234 -10.43 -13.45 -5.46
CA VAL A 234 -9.38 -14.36 -5.95
C VAL A 234 -9.61 -14.80 -7.40
N PHE A 235 -8.52 -15.24 -8.06
CA PHE A 235 -8.58 -16.03 -9.29
C PHE A 235 -8.05 -17.44 -9.04
N GLY A 236 -8.76 -18.45 -9.56
CA GLY A 236 -8.32 -19.85 -9.51
C GLY A 236 -7.24 -20.22 -10.53
N VAL A 237 -6.88 -19.32 -11.44
CA VAL A 237 -5.69 -19.42 -12.30
C VAL A 237 -4.94 -18.09 -12.27
N PRO A 238 -3.60 -18.07 -12.39
CA PRO A 238 -2.85 -16.82 -12.41
C PRO A 238 -3.27 -15.91 -13.57
N GLY A 239 -3.47 -14.63 -13.26
CA GLY A 239 -3.77 -13.57 -14.21
C GLY A 239 -5.27 -13.39 -14.52
N PRO A 240 -5.64 -12.33 -15.24
CA PRO A 240 -7.03 -11.94 -15.48
C PRO A 240 -7.69 -12.75 -16.61
N ASN A 241 -7.33 -14.03 -16.76
CA ASN A 241 -7.78 -14.88 -17.86
C ASN A 241 -8.86 -15.86 -17.40
N GLY A 242 -9.84 -16.10 -18.26
CA GLY A 242 -10.90 -17.09 -18.01
C GLY A 242 -12.00 -16.59 -17.07
N THR A 243 -12.66 -17.52 -16.38
CA THR A 243 -13.86 -17.27 -15.57
C THR A 243 -13.73 -17.83 -14.14
N THR A 244 -12.50 -17.89 -13.62
CA THR A 244 -12.17 -18.49 -12.31
C THR A 244 -12.23 -17.50 -11.15
N GLY A 245 -12.75 -16.30 -11.38
CA GLY A 245 -12.94 -15.28 -10.36
C GLY A 245 -13.92 -15.74 -9.29
N ALA A 246 -13.53 -15.61 -8.02
CA ALA A 246 -14.37 -15.98 -6.89
C ALA A 246 -14.27 -14.97 -5.74
N VAL A 247 -15.30 -14.96 -4.90
CA VAL A 247 -15.35 -14.22 -3.64
C VAL A 247 -15.42 -15.24 -2.52
N LEU A 248 -14.42 -15.27 -1.66
CA LEU A 248 -14.31 -16.21 -0.54
C LEU A 248 -14.52 -15.44 0.77
N ARG A 249 -15.48 -15.87 1.60
CA ARG A 249 -15.64 -15.31 2.94
C ARG A 249 -14.50 -15.83 3.84
N LEU A 250 -13.85 -14.94 4.58
CA LEU A 250 -12.89 -15.33 5.62
C LEU A 250 -13.65 -15.80 6.86
N SER A 251 -13.17 -16.87 7.46
CA SER A 251 -13.74 -17.44 8.69
C SER A 251 -12.65 -18.07 9.52
N GLN A 252 -12.83 -18.06 10.84
CA GLN A 252 -11.99 -18.82 11.76
C GLN A 252 -12.25 -20.32 11.54
N SER A 253 -11.19 -21.14 11.53
CA SER A 253 -11.37 -22.59 11.53
C SER A 253 -12.15 -23.01 12.78
N GLY A 254 -13.10 -23.93 12.61
CA GLY A 254 -13.82 -24.50 13.74
C GLY A 254 -12.82 -25.16 14.70
N SER A 255 -12.93 -24.81 15.99
CA SER A 255 -12.27 -25.51 17.10
C SER A 255 -12.73 -26.95 17.22
#